data_AF-A0A4R6EVK1-F1
#
_entry.id   AF-A0A4R6EVK1-F1
#
_cell.length_a   1.000
_cell.length_b   1.000
_cell.length_c   1.000
_cell.angle_alpha   90.00
_cell.angle_beta   90.00
_cell.angle_gamma   90.00
#
_symmetry.space_group_name_H-M   'P 1'
#
loop_
_entity.id
_entity.type
_entity.pdbx_description
1 polymer ?
#
loop_
_entity_poly.entity_id
_entity_poly.type
_entity_poly.pdbx_seq_one_letter_code
_entity_poly.pdbx_strand_id
1 'polypeptide(L)' 'MTECTVFEESGYVGHCTVFESSPGQWEASVLFELKSDLARTFVQVMRHKIPQKFASRDDAMQTAVTYAIERARNGDVGL' A
#
# COMPACT_ATOMS: atom_id res chain seq x y z
N MET A 1 2.80 -3.98 16.25
CA MET A 1 3.53 -2.77 15.79
C MET A 1 3.07 -2.44 14.38
N THR A 2 3.01 -1.16 13.98
CA THR A 2 2.55 -0.74 12.64
C THR A 2 3.56 0.20 12.02
N GLU A 3 3.93 -0.04 10.76
CA GLU A 3 4.79 0.83 9.98
C GLU A 3 4.13 1.21 8.66
N CYS A 4 4.45 2.41 8.17
CA CYS A 4 3.91 2.94 6.94
C CYS A 4 5.02 3.58 6.11
N THR A 5 4.98 3.36 4.80
CA THR A 5 5.83 4.05 3.82
C THR A 5 4.95 4.56 2.69
N VAL A 6 5.23 5.79 2.25
CA VAL A 6 4.48 6.46 1.18
C VAL A 6 5.37 6.55 -0.05
N PHE A 7 4.78 6.34 -1.21
CA PHE A 7 5.44 6.54 -2.49
C PHE A 7 4.52 7.24 -3.47
N GLU A 8 5.13 7.74 -4.54
CA GLU A 8 4.48 8.49 -5.59
C GLU A 8 4.88 7.90 -6.94
N GLU A 9 3.92 7.39 -7.71
CA GLU A 9 4.19 6.68 -8.96
C GLU A 9 3.02 6.85 -9.95
N SER A 10 3.32 7.13 -11.22
CA SER A 10 2.36 7.11 -12.33
C SER A 10 1.00 7.82 -12.08
N GLY A 11 1.01 8.94 -11.34
CA GLY A 11 -0.20 9.73 -11.04
C GLY A 11 -0.94 9.32 -9.75
N TYR A 12 -0.44 8.31 -9.04
CA TYR A 12 -0.99 7.84 -7.78
C TYR A 12 -0.07 8.16 -6.59
N VAL A 13 -0.67 8.33 -5.43
CA VAL A 13 0.01 8.22 -4.13
C VAL A 13 -0.35 6.86 -3.54
N GLY A 14 0.65 6.11 -3.11
CA GLY A 14 0.44 4.82 -2.47
C GLY A 14 0.98 4.80 -1.05
N HIS A 15 0.18 4.25 -0.13
CA HIS A 15 0.50 4.11 1.28
C HIS A 15 0.61 2.62 1.62
N CYS A 16 1.85 2.13 1.73
CA CYS A 16 2.14 0.77 2.15
C CYS A 16 2.12 0.72 3.67
N THR A 17 1.18 -0.01 4.25
CA THR A 17 1.08 -0.23 5.69
C THR A 17 1.35 -1.70 5.99
N VAL A 18 2.28 -1.96 6.92
CA VAL A 18 2.48 -3.30 7.49
C VAL A 18 2.15 -3.27 8.97
N PHE A 19 1.57 -4.36 9.46
CA PHE A 19 1.25 -4.49 10.87
C PHE A 19 1.45 -5.93 11.32
N GLU A 20 1.89 -6.08 12.57
CA GLU A 20 2.01 -7.37 13.22
C GLU A 20 0.63 -7.82 13.70
N SER A 21 0.06 -8.85 13.07
CA SER A 21 -1.30 -9.35 13.39
C SER A 21 -1.29 -10.39 14.50
N SER A 22 -0.18 -11.11 14.66
CA SER A 22 0.12 -11.98 15.81
C SER A 22 1.65 -12.02 16.00
N PRO A 23 2.16 -12.44 17.18
CA PRO A 23 3.60 -12.37 17.45
C PRO A 23 4.44 -13.06 16.37
N GLY A 24 5.30 -12.29 15.69
CA GLY A 24 6.15 -12.77 14.60
C GLY A 24 5.42 -12.98 13.25
N GLN A 25 4.17 -12.56 13.13
CA GLN A 25 3.38 -12.64 11.90
C GLN A 25 2.92 -11.26 11.45
N TRP A 26 3.31 -10.91 10.24
CA TRP A 26 3.08 -9.61 9.64
C TRP A 26 2.11 -9.71 8.47
N GLU A 27 1.27 -8.70 8.35
CA GLU A 27 0.33 -8.51 7.25
C GLU A 27 0.58 -7.15 6.60
N ALA A 28 0.22 -7.05 5.33
CA ALA A 28 0.44 -5.86 4.53
C ALA A 28 -0.83 -5.39 3.83
N SER A 29 -0.98 -4.08 3.70
CA SER A 29 -2.01 -3.46 2.88
C SER A 29 -1.46 -2.23 2.18
N VAL A 30 -2.03 -1.92 1.02
CA VAL A 30 -1.69 -0.75 0.21
C VAL A 30 -2.95 0.06 0.01
N LEU A 31 -2.89 1.36 0.29
CA LEU A 31 -3.96 2.30 -0.03
C LEU A 31 -3.49 3.22 -1.15
N PHE A 32 -4.27 3.32 -2.22
CA PHE A 32 -3.99 4.19 -3.35
C PHE A 32 -4.92 5.39 -3.35
N GLU A 33 -4.39 6.53 -3.77
CA GLU A 33 -5.09 7.79 -3.98
C GLU A 33 -4.64 8.39 -5.33
N LEU A 34 -5.53 9.13 -6.00
CA LEU A 34 -5.15 9.91 -7.18
C LEU A 34 -4.45 11.22 -6.75
N LYS A 35 -3.28 11.51 -7.32
CA LYS A 35 -2.58 12.78 -7.05
C LYS A 35 -3.41 14.00 -7.40
N SER A 36 -4.24 13.91 -8.45
CA SER A 36 -5.14 15.00 -8.88
C SER A 36 -6.19 15.37 -7.82
N ASP A 37 -6.47 14.45 -6.90
CA ASP A 37 -7.54 14.59 -5.93
C ASP A 37 -7.04 15.09 -4.57
N LEU A 38 -5.72 15.19 -4.36
CA LEU A 38 -5.13 15.64 -3.09
C LEU A 38 -5.56 17.05 -2.66
N ALA A 39 -5.96 17.90 -3.61
CA ALA A 39 -6.47 19.25 -3.33
C ALA A 39 -7.96 19.29 -3.00
N ARG A 40 -8.67 18.15 -3.05
CA ARG A 40 -10.11 18.04 -2.83
C ARG A 40 -10.42 17.74 -1.37
N THR A 41 -11.58 18.20 -0.91
CA THR A 41 -12.11 17.89 0.43
C THR A 41 -12.40 16.39 0.61
N PHE A 42 -12.69 15.69 -0.49
CA PHE A 42 -12.91 14.25 -0.52
C PHE A 42 -12.00 13.61 -1.56
N VAL A 43 -11.18 12.66 -1.12
CA VAL A 43 -10.26 11.90 -1.96
C VAL A 43 -10.83 10.50 -2.14
N GLN A 44 -10.98 10.05 -3.38
CA GLN A 44 -11.33 8.66 -3.65
C GLN A 44 -10.09 7.81 -3.41
N VAL A 45 -10.25 6.75 -2.62
CA VAL A 45 -9.16 5.86 -2.24
C VAL A 45 -9.54 4.40 -2.50
N MET A 46 -8.54 3.58 -2.84
CA MET A 46 -8.72 2.14 -3.01
C MET A 46 -7.71 1.38 -2.16
N ARG A 47 -8.19 0.46 -1.32
CA ARG A 47 -7.33 -0.32 -0.42
C ARG A 47 -7.24 -1.77 -0.87
N HIS A 48 -6.01 -2.22 -1.12
CA HIS A 48 -5.70 -3.60 -1.43
C HIS A 48 -5.09 -4.26 -0.19
N LYS A 49 -5.67 -5.38 0.23
CA LYS A 49 -5.05 -6.25 1.24
C LYS A 49 -4.15 -7.24 0.52
N ILE A 50 -2.93 -7.40 1.01
CA ILE A 50 -2.05 -8.46 0.51
C ILE A 50 -2.39 -9.71 1.31
N PRO A 51 -2.91 -10.77 0.68
CA PRO A 51 -3.44 -11.94 1.40
C PRO A 51 -2.33 -12.79 2.04
N GLN A 52 -1.08 -12.58 1.61
CA GLN A 52 0.07 -13.27 2.16
C GLN A 52 0.39 -12.76 3.58
N LYS A 53 0.77 -13.69 4.45
CA LYS A 53 1.32 -13.43 5.77
C LYS A 53 2.83 -13.61 5.74
N PHE A 54 3.56 -12.78 6.47
CA PHE A 54 5.02 -12.71 6.44
C PHE A 54 5.60 -12.99 7.82
N ALA A 55 6.76 -13.65 7.87
CA ALA A 55 7.50 -13.88 9.12
C ALA A 55 8.36 -12.67 9.54
N SER A 56 8.58 -11.73 8.60
CA SER A 56 9.37 -10.53 8.79
C SER A 56 8.58 -9.30 8.38
N ARG A 57 8.75 -8.24 9.16
CA ARG A 57 8.27 -6.89 8.84
C ARG A 57 8.83 -6.40 7.51
N ASP A 58 10.12 -6.61 7.28
CA ASP A 58 10.82 -6.06 6.11
C ASP A 58 10.36 -6.77 4.84
N ASP A 59 10.13 -8.07 4.88
CA ASP A 59 9.56 -8.84 3.77
C ASP A 59 8.14 -8.38 3.44
N ALA A 60 7.33 -8.13 4.46
CA ALA A 60 5.98 -7.59 4.29
C ALA A 60 6.01 -6.22 3.61
N MET A 61 6.93 -5.34 4.04
CA MET A 61 7.04 -3.98 3.50
C MET A 61 7.57 -3.99 2.07
N GLN A 62 8.63 -4.75 1.79
CA GLN A 62 9.18 -4.88 0.45
C GLN A 62 8.15 -5.43 -0.54
N THR A 63 7.37 -6.42 -0.11
CA THR A 63 6.28 -6.99 -0.92
C THR A 63 5.18 -5.96 -1.15
N ALA A 64 4.80 -5.19 -0.12
CA ALA A 64 3.81 -4.12 -0.25
C ALA A 64 4.25 -3.05 -1.26
N VAL A 65 5.48 -2.56 -1.15
CA VAL A 65 6.04 -1.54 -2.05
C VAL A 65 6.11 -2.06 -3.48
N THR A 66 6.60 -3.29 -3.69
CA THR A 66 6.71 -3.89 -5.02
C THR A 66 5.33 -4.03 -5.68
N TYR A 67 4.37 -4.63 -4.95
CA TYR A 67 2.99 -4.76 -5.40
C TYR A 67 2.38 -3.40 -5.76
N ALA A 68 2.64 -2.39 -4.95
CA ALA A 68 2.07 -1.08 -5.11
C ALA A 68 2.60 -0.35 -6.36
N ILE A 69 3.92 -0.41 -6.60
CA ILE A 69 4.56 0.16 -7.77
C ILE A 69 4.08 -0.52 -9.06
N GLU A 70 4.02 -1.86 -9.09
CA GLU A 70 3.56 -2.60 -10.26
C GLU A 70 2.12 -2.25 -10.64
N ARG A 71 1.22 -2.20 -9.66
CA ARG A 71 -0.19 -1.84 -9.85
C ARG A 71 -0.34 -0.41 -10.34
N ALA A 72 0.38 0.54 -9.75
CA ALA A 72 0.34 1.95 -10.15
C ALA A 72 0.83 2.13 -11.59
N ARG A 73 1.91 1.45 -12.00
CA ARG A 73 2.44 1.51 -13.36
C ARG A 73 1.48 0.93 -14.40
N ASN A 74 0.75 -0.12 -14.04
CA ASN A 74 -0.22 -0.75 -14.94
C ASN A 74 -1.59 -0.03 -14.95
N GLY A 75 -1.81 0.93 -14.04
CA GLY A 75 -3.13 1.55 -13.84
C GLY A 75 -4.16 0.62 -13.18
N ASP A 76 -3.75 -0.54 -12.69
CA ASP A 76 -4.62 -1.59 -12.13
C ASP A 76 -4.89 -1.40 -10.63
N VAL A 77 -5.04 -0.15 -10.20
CA VAL A 77 -5.22 0.21 -8.77
C VAL A 77 -6.69 0.22 -8.33
N GLY A 78 -7.63 0.08 -9.28
CA GLY A 78 -9.07 0.01 -8.98
C GLY A 78 -9.74 1.36 -8.66
N LEU A 79 -9.15 2.47 -9.11
CA LEU A 79 -9.70 3.83 -9.00
C LEU A 79 -10.29 4.31 -10.33
#